data_AF-A0A7S1C8A2-F1
#
_entry.id   AF-A0A7S1C8A2-F1
#
_cell.length_a   1.000
_cell.length_b   1.000
_cell.length_c   1.000
_cell.angle_alpha   90.00
_cell.angle_beta   90.00
_cell.angle_gamma   90.00
#
_symmetry.space_group_name_H-M   'P 1'
#
loop_
_entity.id
_entity.type
_entity.pdbx_description
1 polymer ?
#
loop_
_entity_poly.entity_id
_entity_poly.type
_entity_poly.pdbx_seq_one_letter_code
_entity_poly.pdbx_strand_id
1 'polypeptide(L)'
;PAECACAQLDNPGARACARCDHSPVALVASSRRRHAIAMAAAGGKPAVIILYGSQTGCAKSIAETLHAEAEARGFASRLGPLNAYKAVGFFEPRHHRVVIVTSTTGNGDPPDNADRFWRFVRKRTHKPDLLLTMRYSVLGLGDTNYNKFCFIPKGIDKALQKLGAKPFHACAWADEATGLEEVVDPWMAGLWTSLRNALKGSPKAGDEEGKGRALTAGAKAGAAKAGAGTPDGEKRKGDDDESKAGGSAAAGA
;
A
#
# COMPACT_ATOMS: atom_id res chain seq x y z
N PRO A 1 46.49 4.75 -15.68
CA PRO A 1 45.05 4.67 -15.37
C PRO A 1 44.28 4.01 -16.54
N ALA A 2 44.11 2.69 -16.48
CA ALA A 2 43.31 1.96 -17.45
C ALA A 2 41.90 1.78 -16.88
N GLU A 3 40.92 2.42 -17.51
CA GLU A 3 39.50 2.20 -17.22
C GLU A 3 39.11 0.76 -17.60
N CYS A 4 38.49 0.05 -16.67
CA CYS A 4 38.07 -1.33 -16.88
C CYS A 4 36.76 -1.32 -17.70
N ALA A 5 36.82 -1.80 -18.94
CA ALA A 5 35.72 -1.75 -19.93
C ALA A 5 34.53 -2.72 -19.66
N CYS A 6 34.33 -3.18 -18.42
CA CYS A 6 33.25 -4.12 -18.07
C CYS A 6 31.89 -3.44 -17.76
N ALA A 7 31.81 -2.10 -17.82
CA ALA A 7 30.62 -1.36 -17.42
C ALA A 7 29.48 -1.31 -18.46
N GLN A 8 29.64 -1.87 -19.67
CA GLN A 8 28.69 -1.60 -20.76
C GLN A 8 27.99 -2.78 -21.42
N LEU A 9 28.21 -4.05 -21.04
CA LEU A 9 27.49 -5.15 -21.70
C LEU A 9 26.97 -6.17 -20.69
N ASP A 10 25.64 -6.17 -20.51
CA ASP A 10 24.83 -7.24 -19.92
C ASP A 10 25.10 -8.56 -20.66
N ASN A 11 26.13 -9.30 -20.25
CA ASN A 11 26.43 -10.64 -20.78
C ASN A 11 26.19 -11.69 -19.68
N PRO A 12 25.15 -12.54 -19.80
CA PRO A 12 24.83 -13.55 -18.79
C PRO A 12 25.85 -14.71 -18.70
N GLY A 13 26.91 -14.71 -19.52
CA GLY A 13 28.00 -15.68 -19.49
C GLY A 13 29.32 -15.17 -18.88
N ALA A 14 29.40 -13.93 -18.39
CA ALA A 14 30.65 -13.38 -17.87
C ALA A 14 31.03 -14.03 -16.54
N ARG A 15 32.03 -14.94 -16.57
CA ARG A 15 32.74 -15.38 -15.36
C ARG A 15 33.24 -14.14 -14.60
N ALA A 16 32.90 -14.08 -13.31
CA ALA A 16 33.18 -12.96 -12.42
C ALA A 16 34.63 -12.48 -12.55
N CYS A 17 34.81 -11.21 -12.91
CA CYS A 17 36.11 -10.55 -12.88
C CYS A 17 36.55 -10.39 -11.41
N ALA A 18 37.72 -10.94 -11.05
CA ALA A 18 38.26 -10.91 -9.69
C ALA A 18 38.57 -9.49 -9.14
N ARG A 19 38.33 -8.44 -9.93
CA ARG A 19 38.51 -7.02 -9.55
C ARG A 19 37.22 -6.27 -9.21
N CYS A 20 36.05 -6.81 -9.52
CA CYS A 20 34.78 -6.18 -9.16
C CYS A 20 34.23 -6.81 -7.89
N ASP A 21 34.55 -6.20 -6.76
CA ASP A 21 33.97 -6.54 -5.45
C ASP A 21 32.45 -6.35 -5.49
N HIS A 22 31.70 -7.44 -5.66
CA HIS A 22 30.25 -7.49 -5.58
C HIS A 22 29.75 -7.58 -4.12
N SER A 23 30.55 -7.09 -3.17
CA SER A 23 30.16 -7.02 -1.77
C SER A 23 28.92 -6.16 -1.56
N PRO A 24 27.98 -6.55 -0.68
CA PRO A 24 26.83 -5.73 -0.30
C PRO A 24 27.21 -4.33 0.17
N VAL A 25 28.44 -4.14 0.69
CA VAL A 25 28.98 -2.84 1.10
C VAL A 25 29.19 -1.89 -0.09
N ALA A 26 29.68 -2.39 -1.23
CA ALA A 26 29.88 -1.61 -2.45
C ALA A 26 28.53 -1.19 -3.08
N LEU A 27 27.52 -2.08 -3.02
CA LEU A 27 26.15 -1.76 -3.46
C LEU A 27 25.52 -0.63 -2.62
N VAL A 28 25.68 -0.69 -1.30
CA VAL A 28 25.20 0.34 -0.36
C VAL A 28 25.95 1.68 -0.55
N ALA A 29 27.26 1.64 -0.84
CA ALA A 29 28.06 2.83 -1.14
C ALA A 29 27.66 3.50 -2.47
N SER A 30 27.40 2.72 -3.53
CA SER A 30 26.91 3.23 -4.82
C SER A 30 25.52 3.88 -4.71
N SER A 31 24.68 3.37 -3.81
CA SER A 31 23.36 3.91 -3.49
C SER A 31 23.48 5.26 -2.77
N ARG A 32 24.49 5.46 -1.90
CA ARG A 32 24.71 6.73 -1.17
C ARG A 32 25.14 7.86 -2.11
N ARG A 33 26.02 7.59 -3.08
CA ARG A 33 26.39 8.58 -4.11
C ARG A 33 25.21 8.97 -5.00
N ARG A 34 24.45 7.99 -5.51
CA ARG A 34 23.26 8.26 -6.33
C ARG A 34 22.22 9.09 -5.58
N HIS A 35 22.06 8.84 -4.29
CA HIS A 35 21.19 9.65 -3.44
C HIS A 35 21.68 11.08 -3.22
N ALA A 36 22.97 11.27 -2.96
CA ALA A 36 23.51 12.60 -2.78
C ALA A 36 23.35 13.42 -4.07
N ILE A 37 23.53 12.78 -5.23
CA ILE A 37 23.29 13.40 -6.55
C ILE A 37 21.79 13.67 -6.77
N ALA A 38 20.89 12.73 -6.46
CA ALA A 38 19.45 12.92 -6.58
C ALA A 38 18.90 13.97 -5.59
N MET A 39 19.41 14.01 -4.35
CA MET A 39 19.10 15.04 -3.36
C MET A 39 19.65 16.39 -3.79
N ALA A 40 20.86 16.45 -4.35
CA ALA A 40 21.41 17.69 -4.91
C ALA A 40 20.56 18.19 -6.09
N ALA A 41 20.11 17.29 -6.97
CA ALA A 41 19.17 17.63 -8.05
C ALA A 41 17.79 18.08 -7.53
N ALA A 42 17.35 17.56 -6.37
CA ALA A 42 16.13 17.96 -5.68
C ALA A 42 16.32 19.15 -4.71
N GLY A 43 17.48 19.82 -4.73
CA GLY A 43 17.78 20.96 -3.87
C GLY A 43 17.77 20.65 -2.36
N GLY A 44 18.05 19.40 -1.98
CA GLY A 44 18.06 18.93 -0.59
C GLY A 44 16.67 18.66 0.02
N LYS A 45 15.60 18.78 -0.76
CA LYS A 45 14.22 18.59 -0.29
C LYS A 45 13.86 17.10 -0.18
N PRO A 46 13.10 16.66 0.84
CA PRO A 46 12.64 15.29 0.92
C PRO A 46 11.73 14.96 -0.28
N ALA A 47 12.01 13.85 -0.96
CA ALA A 47 11.27 13.46 -2.15
C ALA A 47 9.98 12.70 -1.81
N VAL A 48 8.87 13.05 -2.47
CA VAL A 48 7.59 12.35 -2.44
C VAL A 48 7.12 12.04 -3.86
N ILE A 49 6.65 10.82 -4.08
CA ILE A 49 6.08 10.42 -5.36
C ILE A 49 4.56 10.35 -5.20
N ILE A 50 3.83 11.00 -6.10
CA ILE A 50 2.38 10.98 -6.14
C ILE A 50 1.98 10.33 -7.46
N LEU A 51 1.22 9.25 -7.37
CA LEU A 51 0.76 8.46 -8.50
C LEU A 51 -0.76 8.48 -8.55
N TYR A 52 -1.33 8.67 -9.75
CA TYR A 52 -2.78 8.64 -9.93
C TYR A 52 -3.29 7.58 -10.92
N GLY A 53 -4.47 7.02 -10.62
CA GLY A 53 -5.25 6.15 -11.49
C GLY A 53 -6.66 6.74 -11.67
N SER A 54 -6.96 7.27 -12.85
CA SER A 54 -8.18 8.04 -13.09
C SER A 54 -8.75 7.78 -14.48
N GLN A 55 -10.06 7.54 -14.55
CA GLN A 55 -10.79 7.44 -15.82
C GLN A 55 -11.38 8.79 -16.25
N THR A 56 -12.11 9.47 -15.36
CA THR A 56 -12.83 10.72 -15.63
C THR A 56 -12.09 11.99 -15.18
N GLY A 57 -10.92 11.85 -14.55
CA GLY A 57 -10.10 12.98 -14.10
C GLY A 57 -10.22 13.33 -12.61
N CYS A 58 -11.20 12.82 -11.86
CA CYS A 58 -11.38 13.17 -10.44
C CYS A 58 -10.12 12.84 -9.59
N ALA A 59 -9.66 11.59 -9.65
CA ALA A 59 -8.45 11.16 -8.96
C ALA A 59 -7.18 11.89 -9.44
N LYS A 60 -7.15 12.32 -10.72
CA LYS A 60 -6.04 13.11 -11.26
C LYS A 60 -6.01 14.52 -10.64
N SER A 61 -7.17 15.19 -10.58
CA SER A 61 -7.29 16.52 -9.99
C SER A 61 -6.85 16.53 -8.53
N ILE A 62 -7.25 15.54 -7.74
CA ILE A 62 -6.83 15.41 -6.34
C ILE A 62 -5.31 15.21 -6.24
N ALA A 63 -4.73 14.38 -7.12
CA ALA A 63 -3.29 14.16 -7.14
C ALA A 63 -2.49 15.41 -7.55
N GLU A 64 -3.02 16.23 -8.45
CA GLU A 64 -2.45 17.52 -8.84
C GLU A 64 -2.49 18.52 -7.67
N THR A 65 -3.60 18.58 -6.93
CA THR A 65 -3.70 19.37 -5.68
C THR A 65 -2.67 18.94 -4.66
N LEU A 66 -2.55 17.63 -4.41
CA LEU A 66 -1.53 17.06 -3.52
C LEU A 66 -0.11 17.40 -3.99
N HIS A 67 0.13 17.40 -5.30
CA HIS A 67 1.43 17.76 -5.86
C HIS A 67 1.78 19.22 -5.57
N ALA A 68 0.87 20.15 -5.84
CA ALA A 68 1.05 21.57 -5.56
C ALA A 68 1.25 21.83 -4.05
N GLU A 69 0.46 21.19 -3.19
CA GLU A 69 0.61 21.31 -1.74
C GLU A 69 1.95 20.74 -1.25
N ALA A 70 2.41 19.64 -1.82
CA ALA A 70 3.70 19.06 -1.46
C ALA A 70 4.85 20.03 -1.78
N GLU A 71 4.83 20.65 -2.96
CA GLU A 71 5.84 21.63 -3.36
C GLU A 71 5.81 22.88 -2.49
N ALA A 72 4.60 23.40 -2.20
CA ALA A 72 4.41 24.54 -1.31
C ALA A 72 4.93 24.28 0.11
N ARG A 73 4.84 23.03 0.58
CA ARG A 73 5.35 22.57 1.89
C ARG A 73 6.85 22.22 1.87
N GLY A 74 7.54 22.41 0.75
CA GLY A 74 8.98 22.22 0.63
C GLY A 74 9.42 20.77 0.34
N PHE A 75 8.52 19.91 -0.14
CA PHE A 75 8.87 18.57 -0.62
C PHE A 75 9.25 18.61 -2.10
N ALA A 76 10.20 17.76 -2.50
CA ALA A 76 10.45 17.50 -3.91
C ALA A 76 9.41 16.49 -4.41
N SER A 77 8.33 16.98 -5.01
CA SER A 77 7.21 16.16 -5.44
C SER A 77 7.40 15.70 -6.89
N ARG A 78 7.08 14.44 -7.19
CA ARG A 78 6.99 13.91 -8.56
C ARG A 78 5.57 13.38 -8.79
N LEU A 79 4.91 13.87 -9.82
CA LEU A 79 3.56 13.46 -10.19
C LEU A 79 3.60 12.60 -11.46
N GLY A 80 2.77 11.55 -11.51
CA GLY A 80 2.57 10.78 -12.73
C GLY A 80 1.41 9.79 -12.67
N PRO A 81 0.98 9.25 -13.82
CA PRO A 81 0.00 8.17 -13.84
C PRO A 81 0.59 6.90 -13.23
N LEU A 82 -0.25 6.03 -12.65
CA LEU A 82 0.17 4.77 -12.02
C LEU A 82 1.00 3.90 -12.98
N ASN A 83 0.64 3.87 -14.26
CA ASN A 83 1.38 3.11 -15.28
C ASN A 83 2.81 3.61 -15.53
N ALA A 84 3.12 4.86 -15.15
CA ALA A 84 4.47 5.42 -15.21
C ALA A 84 5.30 5.09 -13.95
N TYR A 85 4.85 4.19 -13.07
CA TYR A 85 5.57 3.80 -11.83
C TYR A 85 7.07 3.51 -12.04
N LYS A 86 7.45 2.88 -13.15
CA LYS A 86 8.87 2.63 -13.45
C LYS A 86 9.66 3.91 -13.73
N ALA A 87 9.08 4.84 -14.48
CA ALA A 87 9.73 6.07 -14.90
C ALA A 87 9.86 7.08 -13.75
N VAL A 88 8.93 7.07 -12.80
CA VAL A 88 8.97 7.97 -11.63
C VAL A 88 9.92 7.50 -10.53
N GLY A 89 10.54 6.33 -10.68
CA GLY A 89 11.49 5.78 -9.71
C GLY A 89 10.83 5.00 -8.55
N PHE A 90 9.69 4.34 -8.79
CA PHE A 90 8.94 3.60 -7.75
C PHE A 90 9.78 2.54 -7.00
N PHE A 91 10.76 1.92 -7.66
CA PHE A 91 11.63 0.89 -7.06
C PHE A 91 12.92 1.43 -6.46
N GLU A 92 13.16 2.74 -6.55
CA GLU A 92 14.41 3.27 -6.06
C GLU A 92 14.45 3.18 -4.52
N PRO A 93 15.51 2.58 -3.93
CA PRO A 93 15.62 2.30 -2.49
C PRO A 93 15.60 3.52 -1.56
N ARG A 94 15.30 4.71 -2.09
CA ARG A 94 15.34 5.99 -1.36
C ARG A 94 14.13 6.87 -1.65
N HIS A 95 13.20 6.44 -2.51
CA HIS A 95 11.92 7.10 -2.80
C HIS A 95 10.75 6.44 -2.06
N HIS A 96 10.93 6.15 -0.77
CA HIS A 96 10.01 5.31 -0.01
C HIS A 96 8.75 6.03 0.46
N ARG A 97 8.38 7.18 -0.09
CA ARG A 97 7.15 7.86 0.26
C ARG A 97 6.34 8.02 -1.00
N VAL A 98 5.40 7.10 -1.18
CA VAL A 98 4.54 7.05 -2.35
C VAL A 98 3.10 7.28 -1.92
N VAL A 99 2.44 8.25 -2.53
CA VAL A 99 1.01 8.48 -2.36
C VAL A 99 0.33 8.01 -3.63
N ILE A 100 -0.69 7.16 -3.48
CA ILE A 100 -1.44 6.59 -4.60
C ILE A 100 -2.87 7.07 -4.50
N VAL A 101 -3.36 7.75 -5.53
CA VAL A 101 -4.76 8.17 -5.63
C VAL A 101 -5.38 7.41 -6.79
N THR A 102 -6.33 6.49 -6.54
CA THR A 102 -6.88 5.69 -7.63
C THR A 102 -8.37 5.47 -7.50
N SER A 103 -9.05 5.55 -8.64
CA SER A 103 -10.46 5.22 -8.78
C SER A 103 -10.65 3.74 -9.13
N THR A 104 -11.88 3.26 -8.97
CA THR A 104 -12.36 1.98 -9.53
C THR A 104 -13.37 2.28 -10.62
N THR A 105 -13.33 1.55 -11.73
CA THR A 105 -14.35 1.67 -12.79
C THR A 105 -15.54 0.75 -12.49
N GLY A 106 -16.69 0.98 -13.13
CA GLY A 106 -17.98 0.34 -12.78
C GLY A 106 -17.97 -1.21 -12.73
N ASN A 107 -17.11 -1.88 -13.52
CA ASN A 107 -16.99 -3.34 -13.49
C ASN A 107 -16.05 -3.87 -12.39
N GLY A 108 -15.47 -2.98 -11.58
CA GLY A 108 -14.42 -3.29 -10.61
C GLY A 108 -13.03 -3.41 -11.22
N ASP A 109 -12.83 -2.86 -12.42
CA ASP A 109 -11.56 -2.88 -13.12
C ASP A 109 -10.75 -1.61 -12.84
N PRO A 110 -9.41 -1.67 -12.90
CA PRO A 110 -8.59 -0.48 -12.75
C PRO A 110 -8.82 0.48 -13.92
N PRO A 111 -8.65 1.79 -13.72
CA PRO A 111 -8.57 2.74 -14.82
C PRO A 111 -7.45 2.38 -15.81
N ASP A 112 -7.59 2.82 -17.06
CA ASP A 112 -6.63 2.51 -18.15
C ASP A 112 -5.20 2.96 -17.84
N ASN A 113 -5.06 4.04 -17.07
CA ASN A 113 -3.75 4.57 -16.62
C ASN A 113 -3.19 3.89 -15.36
N ALA A 114 -3.84 2.84 -14.85
CA ALA A 114 -3.42 2.05 -13.68
C ALA A 114 -3.37 0.53 -13.94
N ASP A 115 -3.86 0.06 -15.08
CA ASP A 115 -3.97 -1.36 -15.45
C ASP A 115 -2.63 -2.13 -15.34
N ARG A 116 -1.53 -1.55 -15.83
CA ARG A 116 -0.20 -2.15 -15.88
C ARG A 116 0.39 -2.27 -14.48
N PHE A 117 0.18 -1.25 -13.66
CA PHE A 117 0.58 -1.28 -12.26
C PHE A 117 -0.21 -2.34 -11.50
N TRP A 118 -1.53 -2.41 -11.70
CA TRP A 118 -2.38 -3.41 -11.04
C TRP A 118 -1.96 -4.84 -11.38
N ARG A 119 -1.72 -5.13 -12.67
CA ARG A 119 -1.18 -6.42 -13.10
C ARG A 119 0.17 -6.71 -12.44
N PHE A 120 1.05 -5.72 -12.35
CA PHE A 120 2.38 -5.87 -11.75
C PHE A 120 2.28 -6.26 -10.27
N VAL A 121 1.60 -5.47 -9.43
CA VAL A 121 1.57 -5.71 -7.97
C VAL A 121 0.90 -7.04 -7.60
N ARG A 122 0.04 -7.57 -8.47
CA ARG A 122 -0.68 -8.82 -8.24
C ARG A 122 0.07 -10.08 -8.73
N LYS A 123 1.22 -9.93 -9.39
CA LYS A 123 2.01 -11.09 -9.84
C LYS A 123 2.52 -11.89 -8.65
N ARG A 124 2.20 -13.19 -8.62
CA ARG A 124 2.64 -14.14 -7.59
C ARG A 124 4.14 -14.45 -7.61
N THR A 125 4.82 -14.11 -8.70
CA THR A 125 6.26 -14.33 -8.88
C THR A 125 7.12 -13.37 -8.07
N HIS A 126 6.53 -12.31 -7.51
CA HIS A 126 7.29 -11.34 -6.72
C HIS A 126 7.66 -11.91 -5.36
N LYS A 127 8.88 -11.61 -4.92
CA LYS A 127 9.32 -11.91 -3.55
C LYS A 127 8.51 -11.07 -2.56
N PRO A 128 8.13 -11.62 -1.40
CA PRO A 128 7.34 -10.92 -0.40
C PRO A 128 8.05 -9.69 0.20
N ASP A 129 9.37 -9.57 0.04
CA ASP A 129 10.17 -8.47 0.59
C ASP A 129 10.54 -7.40 -0.46
N LEU A 130 9.95 -7.47 -1.66
CA LEU A 130 10.31 -6.60 -2.78
C LEU A 130 10.22 -5.10 -2.45
N LEU A 131 9.26 -4.72 -1.61
CA LEU A 131 8.95 -3.35 -1.23
C LEU A 131 9.10 -3.12 0.28
N LEU A 132 9.92 -3.94 0.97
CA LEU A 132 10.05 -3.93 2.44
C LEU A 132 10.33 -2.53 3.03
N THR A 133 11.09 -1.74 2.30
CA THR A 133 11.53 -0.42 2.73
C THR A 133 10.57 0.70 2.31
N MET A 134 9.66 0.41 1.37
CA MET A 134 8.69 1.35 0.83
C MET A 134 7.62 1.68 1.87
N ARG A 135 7.31 2.98 1.97
CA ARG A 135 6.12 3.43 2.68
C ARG A 135 5.16 4.09 1.71
N TYR A 136 3.87 3.86 1.94
CA TYR A 136 2.87 4.39 1.06
C TYR A 136 1.62 4.87 1.81
N SER A 137 0.73 5.52 1.08
CA SER A 137 -0.66 5.72 1.49
C SER A 137 -1.53 5.69 0.25
N VAL A 138 -2.72 5.11 0.35
CA VAL A 138 -3.68 5.00 -0.76
C VAL A 138 -4.93 5.79 -0.41
N LEU A 139 -5.32 6.66 -1.33
CA LEU A 139 -6.65 7.25 -1.38
C LEU A 139 -7.41 6.58 -2.52
N GLY A 140 -8.42 5.81 -2.17
CA GLY A 140 -9.32 5.19 -3.12
C GLY A 140 -10.54 6.06 -3.37
N LEU A 141 -10.93 6.19 -4.64
CA LEU A 141 -12.22 6.75 -5.02
C LEU A 141 -13.11 5.62 -5.53
N GLY A 142 -14.36 5.61 -5.10
CA GLY A 142 -15.37 4.69 -5.57
C GLY A 142 -16.75 5.21 -5.27
N ASP A 143 -17.75 4.40 -5.58
CA ASP A 143 -19.15 4.73 -5.40
C ASP A 143 -19.84 3.49 -4.81
N THR A 144 -20.52 3.65 -3.66
CA THR A 144 -21.24 2.55 -2.98
C THR A 144 -22.50 2.10 -3.71
N ASN A 145 -23.01 2.86 -4.70
CA ASN A 145 -24.06 2.41 -5.61
C ASN A 145 -23.60 1.24 -6.49
N TYR A 146 -22.29 0.96 -6.57
CA TYR A 146 -21.73 -0.18 -7.27
C TYR A 146 -21.36 -1.30 -6.30
N ASN A 147 -21.56 -2.54 -6.74
CA ASN A 147 -21.26 -3.76 -5.96
C ASN A 147 -19.78 -3.85 -5.50
N LYS A 148 -18.86 -3.17 -6.20
CA LYS A 148 -17.41 -3.27 -5.99
C LYS A 148 -16.81 -1.97 -5.47
N PHE A 149 -17.35 -1.46 -4.36
CA PHE A 149 -16.87 -0.23 -3.72
C PHE A 149 -15.35 -0.26 -3.41
N CYS A 150 -14.61 0.65 -4.06
CA CYS A 150 -13.16 0.83 -3.92
C CYS A 150 -12.34 -0.46 -4.11
N PHE A 151 -12.77 -1.37 -4.99
CA PHE A 151 -12.15 -2.69 -5.14
C PHE A 151 -10.67 -2.63 -5.54
N ILE A 152 -10.33 -1.79 -6.52
CA ILE A 152 -8.96 -1.62 -7.01
C ILE A 152 -8.02 -0.98 -5.98
N PRO A 153 -8.34 0.18 -5.38
CA PRO A 153 -7.51 0.79 -4.35
C PRO A 153 -7.30 -0.13 -3.13
N LYS A 154 -8.35 -0.83 -2.66
CA LYS A 154 -8.25 -1.85 -1.61
C LYS A 154 -7.38 -3.03 -2.02
N GLY A 155 -7.46 -3.44 -3.28
CA GLY A 155 -6.62 -4.49 -3.85
C GLY A 155 -5.15 -4.08 -3.89
N ILE A 156 -4.85 -2.84 -4.29
CA ILE A 156 -3.50 -2.29 -4.34
C ILE A 156 -2.89 -2.23 -2.94
N ASP A 157 -3.62 -1.71 -1.96
CA ASP A 157 -3.20 -1.72 -0.55
C ASP A 157 -2.80 -3.13 -0.08
N LYS A 158 -3.70 -4.11 -0.23
CA LYS A 158 -3.42 -5.51 0.12
C LYS A 158 -2.22 -6.09 -0.63
N ALA A 159 -2.06 -5.79 -1.91
CA ALA A 159 -0.94 -6.27 -2.71
C ALA A 159 0.39 -5.65 -2.26
N LEU A 160 0.41 -4.35 -1.96
CA LEU A 160 1.60 -3.65 -1.47
C LEU A 160 2.04 -4.17 -0.10
N GLN A 161 1.10 -4.44 0.82
CA GLN A 161 1.42 -5.05 2.12
C GLN A 161 2.03 -6.44 1.97
N LYS A 162 1.51 -7.26 1.05
CA LYS A 162 2.07 -8.58 0.74
C LYS A 162 3.49 -8.53 0.15
N LEU A 163 3.84 -7.41 -0.47
CA LEU A 163 5.19 -7.15 -0.98
C LEU A 163 6.09 -6.47 0.06
N GLY A 164 5.64 -6.37 1.32
CA GLY A 164 6.43 -5.86 2.44
C GLY A 164 6.33 -4.34 2.65
N ALA A 165 5.62 -3.62 1.78
CA ALA A 165 5.43 -2.19 1.93
C ALA A 165 4.55 -1.88 3.14
N LYS A 166 4.85 -0.81 3.87
CA LYS A 166 4.09 -0.42 5.06
C LYS A 166 3.40 0.93 4.88
N PRO A 167 2.11 1.08 5.20
CA PRO A 167 1.48 2.38 5.15
C PRO A 167 2.15 3.34 6.15
N PHE A 168 2.35 4.61 5.76
CA PHE A 168 2.78 5.66 6.69
C PHE A 168 1.63 6.54 7.18
N HIS A 169 0.52 6.53 6.44
CA HIS A 169 -0.72 7.21 6.74
C HIS A 169 -1.86 6.25 6.39
N ALA A 170 -2.96 6.32 7.14
CA ALA A 170 -4.10 5.42 6.96
C ALA A 170 -4.61 5.52 5.51
N CYS A 171 -4.89 4.37 4.89
CA CYS A 171 -5.55 4.34 3.59
C CYS A 171 -7.01 4.76 3.78
N ALA A 172 -7.54 5.55 2.86
CA ALA A 172 -8.91 6.06 2.91
C ALA A 172 -9.67 5.71 1.64
N TRP A 173 -10.99 5.55 1.77
CA TRP A 173 -11.90 5.15 0.69
C TRP A 173 -13.02 6.19 0.61
N ALA A 174 -12.92 7.09 -0.36
CA ALA A 174 -13.91 8.11 -0.61
C ALA A 174 -15.09 7.54 -1.42
N ASP A 175 -16.29 7.97 -1.07
CA ASP A 175 -17.55 7.55 -1.69
C ASP A 175 -18.18 8.70 -2.45
N GLU A 176 -18.34 8.53 -3.75
CA GLU A 176 -18.96 9.53 -4.64
C GLU A 176 -20.46 9.67 -4.36
N ALA A 177 -21.12 8.65 -3.82
CA ALA A 177 -22.55 8.71 -3.49
C ALA A 177 -22.88 9.65 -2.33
N THR A 178 -21.97 9.75 -1.34
CA THR A 178 -22.14 10.61 -0.16
C THR A 178 -21.40 11.95 -0.27
N GLY A 179 -20.40 12.02 -1.15
CA GLY A 179 -19.53 13.18 -1.32
C GLY A 179 -18.08 12.80 -1.06
N LEU A 180 -17.20 13.08 -2.03
CA LEU A 180 -15.80 12.70 -1.94
C LEU A 180 -15.06 13.48 -0.84
N GLU A 181 -15.41 14.75 -0.66
CA GLU A 181 -14.74 15.68 0.25
C GLU A 181 -14.78 15.22 1.70
N GLU A 182 -15.85 14.54 2.12
CA GLU A 182 -16.03 14.04 3.50
C GLU A 182 -14.89 13.13 3.95
N VAL A 183 -14.28 12.42 3.01
CA VAL A 183 -13.15 11.52 3.27
C VAL A 183 -11.83 12.14 2.80
N VAL A 184 -11.84 12.80 1.64
CA VAL A 184 -10.62 13.33 1.01
C VAL A 184 -10.00 14.44 1.86
N ASP A 185 -10.79 15.40 2.34
CA ASP A 185 -10.28 16.56 3.08
C ASP A 185 -9.62 16.19 4.42
N PRO A 186 -10.26 15.42 5.33
CA PRO A 186 -9.61 15.04 6.58
C PRO A 186 -8.39 14.14 6.34
N TRP A 187 -8.43 13.31 5.29
CA TRP A 187 -7.29 12.49 4.90
C TRP A 187 -6.10 13.35 4.43
N MET A 188 -6.32 14.33 3.55
CA MET A 188 -5.27 15.24 3.08
C MET A 188 -4.69 16.06 4.23
N ALA A 189 -5.52 16.55 5.15
CA ALA A 189 -5.07 17.29 6.33
C ALA A 189 -4.12 16.45 7.21
N GLY A 190 -4.45 15.16 7.42
CA GLY A 190 -3.62 14.23 8.20
C GLY A 190 -2.36 13.75 7.46
N LEU A 191 -2.41 13.65 6.13
CA LEU A 191 -1.35 13.11 5.28
C LEU A 191 -0.01 13.82 5.51
N TRP A 192 -0.02 15.15 5.56
CA TRP A 192 1.21 15.95 5.66
C TRP A 192 1.94 15.78 6.99
N THR A 193 1.19 15.62 8.07
CA THR A 193 1.76 15.36 9.39
C THR A 193 2.37 13.97 9.43
N SER A 194 1.64 12.96 8.94
CA SER A 194 2.16 11.59 8.82
C SER A 194 3.38 11.51 7.90
N LEU A 195 3.39 12.23 6.78
CA LEU A 195 4.51 12.27 5.84
C LEU A 195 5.77 12.83 6.49
N ARG A 196 5.66 13.96 7.21
CA ARG A 196 6.78 14.55 7.97
C ARG A 196 7.32 13.60 9.03
N ASN A 197 6.43 12.94 9.78
CA ASN A 197 6.84 11.99 10.81
C ASN A 197 7.53 10.76 10.19
N ALA A 198 7.00 10.27 9.08
CA ALA A 198 7.60 9.16 8.36
C ALA A 198 8.99 9.53 7.81
N LEU A 199 9.22 10.76 7.38
CA LEU A 199 10.52 11.22 6.93
C LEU A 199 11.54 11.38 8.07
N LYS A 200 11.09 11.77 9.27
CA LYS A 200 11.94 11.84 10.48
C LYS A 200 12.29 10.45 11.04
N GLY A 201 11.38 9.48 10.89
CA GLY A 201 11.48 8.13 11.46
C GLY A 201 12.28 7.11 10.64
N SER A 202 13.40 7.48 10.00
CA SER A 202 14.36 6.46 9.57
C SER A 202 14.89 5.72 10.82
N PRO A 203 14.77 4.39 10.93
CA PRO A 203 15.18 3.69 12.15
C PRO A 203 16.69 3.86 12.35
N LYS A 204 17.06 4.54 13.45
CA LYS A 204 18.29 4.18 14.15
C LYS A 204 18.06 2.76 14.69
N ALA A 205 18.86 1.80 14.22
CA ALA A 205 19.04 0.57 14.99
C ALA A 205 19.74 0.96 16.29
N GLY A 206 19.14 0.62 17.43
CA GLY A 206 19.68 0.89 18.76
C GLY A 206 18.58 1.26 19.76
N ASP A 207 18.13 0.21 20.45
CA ASP A 207 17.67 0.17 21.84
C ASP A 207 16.36 0.88 22.22
N GLU A 208 15.36 0.08 22.61
CA GLU A 208 14.84 0.05 23.99
C GLU A 208 13.87 -1.13 24.15
N GLU A 209 14.36 -2.11 24.92
CA GLU A 209 13.63 -3.25 25.45
C GLU A 209 12.97 -2.84 26.78
N GLY A 210 11.69 -3.22 26.94
CA GLY A 210 11.13 -3.63 28.22
C GLY A 210 10.95 -2.59 29.33
N LYS A 211 9.69 -2.17 29.54
CA LYS A 211 9.16 -2.13 30.92
C LYS A 211 7.67 -2.46 30.97
N GLY A 212 7.40 -3.74 31.13
CA GLY A 212 6.17 -4.20 31.76
C GLY A 212 6.13 -3.69 33.19
N ARG A 213 4.95 -3.23 33.62
CA ARG A 213 4.65 -3.07 35.03
C ARG A 213 3.42 -3.90 35.32
N ALA A 214 3.69 -5.08 35.86
CA ALA A 214 2.72 -5.90 36.56
C ALA A 214 2.14 -5.12 37.75
N LEU A 215 0.83 -5.26 37.95
CA LEU A 215 0.19 -5.06 39.24
C LEU A 215 -0.50 -6.39 39.58
N THR A 216 0.05 -7.04 40.61
CA THR A 216 -0.40 -8.30 41.19
C THR A 216 -1.27 -8.06 42.44
N ALA A 217 -2.01 -9.12 42.79
CA ALA A 217 -2.70 -9.43 44.05
C ALA A 217 -4.09 -8.80 44.22
N GLY A 218 -5.13 -9.51 44.68
CA GLY A 218 -5.22 -10.88 45.18
C GLY A 218 -6.52 -11.03 45.97
N ALA A 219 -7.29 -12.08 45.65
CA ALA A 219 -8.26 -12.84 46.44
C ALA A 219 -9.15 -12.17 47.53
N LYS A 220 -10.46 -12.43 47.44
CA LYS A 220 -11.19 -13.18 48.49
C LYS A 220 -12.41 -13.94 47.94
N ALA A 221 -12.61 -15.12 48.51
CA ALA A 221 -13.70 -16.07 48.28
C ALA A 221 -14.96 -15.74 49.10
N GLY A 222 -16.10 -16.27 48.67
CA GLY A 222 -17.33 -16.33 49.46
C GLY A 222 -18.43 -17.14 48.75
N ALA A 223 -18.78 -18.28 49.32
CA ALA A 223 -19.80 -19.22 48.85
C ALA A 223 -21.21 -18.87 49.37
N ALA A 224 -22.29 -19.22 48.64
CA ALA A 224 -23.49 -19.93 49.15
C ALA A 224 -24.69 -19.94 48.17
N LYS A 225 -25.06 -21.17 47.74
CA LYS A 225 -26.38 -21.85 47.66
C LYS A 225 -27.70 -21.16 47.21
N ALA A 226 -28.35 -21.89 46.29
CA ALA A 226 -29.76 -22.34 46.19
C ALA A 226 -30.90 -21.39 45.75
N GLY A 227 -31.72 -21.89 44.81
CA GLY A 227 -33.11 -21.43 44.58
C GLY A 227 -33.66 -21.87 43.22
N ALA A 228 -34.73 -22.66 43.23
CA ALA A 228 -35.33 -23.38 42.09
C ALA A 228 -36.39 -22.57 41.31
N GLY A 229 -36.75 -23.01 40.09
CA GLY A 229 -37.97 -22.60 39.40
C GLY A 229 -37.97 -22.77 37.86
N THR A 230 -38.45 -23.91 37.36
CA THR A 230 -39.11 -24.10 36.04
C THR A 230 -40.64 -24.10 36.30
N PRO A 231 -41.58 -24.10 35.32
CA PRO A 231 -41.47 -24.07 33.85
C PRO A 231 -42.48 -23.11 33.16
N ASP A 232 -42.46 -23.01 31.84
CA ASP A 232 -43.59 -23.38 30.94
C ASP A 232 -43.42 -22.84 29.51
N GLY A 233 -43.93 -23.59 28.52
CA GLY A 233 -44.55 -22.97 27.35
C GLY A 233 -43.91 -23.14 25.96
N GLU A 234 -43.89 -24.37 25.45
CA GLU A 234 -44.73 -24.76 24.28
C GLU A 234 -44.54 -24.03 22.91
N LYS A 235 -43.79 -24.73 22.03
CA LYS A 235 -44.12 -25.17 20.64
C LYS A 235 -44.05 -24.26 19.38
N ARG A 236 -43.40 -24.93 18.39
CA ARG A 236 -43.74 -25.13 16.95
C ARG A 236 -43.43 -23.98 15.99
N LYS A 237 -43.08 -24.19 14.72
CA LYS A 237 -42.68 -25.32 13.85
C LYS A 237 -42.47 -24.68 12.45
N GLY A 238 -41.59 -25.25 11.62
CA GLY A 238 -41.49 -24.99 10.18
C GLY A 238 -40.03 -24.95 9.76
N ASP A 239 -39.38 -26.08 9.46
CA ASP A 239 -39.45 -26.82 8.19
C ASP A 239 -39.11 -25.91 6.99
N ASP A 240 -37.93 -26.11 6.41
CA ASP A 240 -37.69 -26.22 4.96
C ASP A 240 -36.20 -26.55 4.72
N ASP A 241 -35.95 -27.86 4.65
CA ASP A 241 -34.71 -28.47 4.16
C ASP A 241 -34.95 -28.83 2.68
N GLU A 242 -34.26 -28.17 1.75
CA GLU A 242 -34.22 -28.65 0.37
C GLU A 242 -32.78 -28.62 -0.15
N SER A 243 -32.17 -29.80 -0.13
CA SER A 243 -30.90 -30.11 -0.79
C SER A 243 -31.00 -31.50 -1.42
N LYS A 244 -31.18 -31.60 -2.75
CA LYS A 244 -30.30 -32.41 -3.63
C LYS A 244 -30.79 -32.52 -5.08
N ALA A 245 -29.87 -32.13 -5.96
CA ALA A 245 -29.26 -32.93 -7.03
C ALA A 245 -30.13 -33.64 -8.08
N GLY A 246 -29.93 -33.20 -9.33
CA GLY A 246 -29.22 -34.02 -10.33
C GLY A 246 -30.07 -34.69 -11.42
N GLY A 247 -29.64 -34.54 -12.68
CA GLY A 247 -29.98 -35.51 -13.74
C GLY A 247 -30.19 -34.97 -15.16
N SER A 248 -29.10 -34.90 -15.92
CA SER A 248 -28.90 -35.46 -17.29
C SER A 248 -29.93 -35.27 -18.44
N ALA A 249 -29.39 -34.72 -19.55
CA ALA A 249 -29.58 -35.08 -20.97
C ALA A 249 -30.96 -34.98 -21.65
N ALA A 250 -31.03 -34.26 -22.80
CA ALA A 250 -31.29 -34.86 -24.12
C ALA A 250 -31.30 -33.82 -25.26
N ALA A 251 -31.09 -34.34 -26.46
CA ALA A 251 -30.93 -33.72 -27.78
C ALA A 251 -32.15 -32.93 -28.33
N GLY A 252 -31.84 -32.04 -29.28
CA GLY A 252 -32.48 -32.07 -30.60
C GLY A 252 -33.62 -31.09 -30.88
N ALA A 253 -33.34 -30.06 -31.69
CA ALA A 253 -34.02 -29.67 -32.94
C ALA A 253 -33.53 -28.29 -33.38
#